data_AF-A0A9E4W7Q8-F1
#
_entry.id   AF-A0A9E4W7Q8-F1
#
_cell.length_a   1.000
_cell.length_b   1.000
_cell.length_c   1.000
_cell.angle_alpha   90.00
_cell.angle_beta   90.00
_cell.angle_gamma   90.00
#
_symmetry.space_group_name_H-M   'P 1'
#
loop_
_entity.id
_entity.type
_entity.pdbx_description
1 polymer ?
#
loop_
_entity_poly.entity_id
_entity_poly.type
_entity_poly.pdbx_seq_one_letter_code
_entity_poly.pdbx_strand_id
1 'polypeptide(L)'
;AIIRALHDAGVEDRDIQTTSFNIFPQYEYREELEAGIRRSKQILVGYRVNNSASIKIRDMDSVGQIIDDVVTAGGDSTRVNNIRFTLDDPKPLMTQLREQAVADALAKAQQFADLTGVGLGRLVFVSEGGATIPNIKGFNDQRIAFAEIALSAPAPSISGGELDLTLNVQAVFAIQ
;
A
#
# COMPACT_ATOMS: atom_id res chain seq x y z
N ALA A 1 -22.31 -9.60 2.50
CA ALA A 1 -21.69 -10.07 3.75
C ALA A 1 -20.48 -9.20 4.09
N ILE A 2 -19.43 -9.20 3.27
CA ILE A 2 -18.19 -8.42 3.50
C ILE A 2 -18.44 -6.92 3.77
N ILE A 3 -19.20 -6.23 2.90
CA ILE A 3 -19.50 -4.80 3.08
C ILE A 3 -20.20 -4.53 4.42
N ARG A 4 -21.12 -5.42 4.83
CA ARG A 4 -21.78 -5.30 6.13
C ARG A 4 -20.79 -5.47 7.28
N ALA A 5 -19.92 -6.47 7.22
CA ALA A 5 -18.89 -6.68 8.24
C ALA A 5 -17.96 -5.46 8.37
N LEU A 6 -17.58 -4.84 7.24
CA LEU A 6 -16.79 -3.60 7.23
C LEU A 6 -17.54 -2.45 7.93
N HIS A 7 -18.83 -2.27 7.64
CA HIS A 7 -19.64 -1.23 8.30
C HIS A 7 -19.86 -1.51 9.79
N ASP A 8 -20.11 -2.76 10.17
CA ASP A 8 -20.29 -3.16 11.56
C ASP A 8 -19.01 -2.89 12.38
N ALA A 9 -17.85 -2.96 11.73
CA ALA A 9 -16.56 -2.60 12.30
C ALA A 9 -16.19 -1.10 12.15
N GLY A 10 -17.13 -0.25 11.70
CA GLY A 10 -16.97 1.20 11.65
C GLY A 10 -16.27 1.75 10.41
N VAL A 11 -16.06 0.93 9.37
CA VAL A 11 -15.50 1.41 8.10
C VAL A 11 -16.58 2.17 7.32
N GLU A 12 -16.29 3.42 7.00
CA GLU A 12 -17.20 4.29 6.25
C GLU A 12 -17.18 3.98 4.74
N ASP A 13 -18.27 4.30 4.04
CA ASP A 13 -18.37 4.10 2.58
C ASP A 13 -17.23 4.78 1.80
N ARG A 14 -16.80 5.97 2.24
CA ARG A 14 -15.70 6.71 1.61
C ARG A 14 -14.34 5.98 1.68
N ASP A 15 -14.23 5.03 2.60
CA ASP A 15 -13.02 4.26 2.85
C ASP A 15 -13.08 2.88 2.16
N ILE A 16 -14.14 2.59 1.40
CA ILE A 16 -14.31 1.35 0.61
C ILE A 16 -14.38 1.71 -0.87
N GLN A 17 -13.40 1.26 -1.66
CA GLN A 17 -13.34 1.57 -3.08
C GLN A 17 -13.12 0.30 -3.91
N THR A 18 -14.06 -0.03 -4.80
CA THR A 18 -13.85 -1.06 -5.82
C THR A 18 -12.75 -0.62 -6.79
N THR A 19 -11.71 -1.43 -6.92
CA THR A 19 -10.56 -1.18 -7.80
C THR A 19 -10.64 -1.98 -9.09
N SER A 20 -11.31 -3.12 -9.09
CA SER A 20 -11.54 -3.91 -10.30
C SER A 20 -12.78 -4.78 -10.18
N PHE A 21 -13.49 -4.96 -11.28
CA PHE A 21 -14.64 -5.85 -11.35
C PHE A 21 -14.64 -6.56 -12.70
N ASN A 22 -14.49 -7.88 -12.69
CA ASN A 22 -14.34 -8.70 -13.89
C ASN A 22 -15.23 -9.93 -13.82
N ILE A 23 -15.86 -10.28 -14.94
CA ILE A 23 -16.70 -11.47 -15.06
C ILE A 23 -16.12 -12.36 -16.15
N PHE A 24 -15.85 -13.62 -15.80
CA PHE A 24 -15.29 -14.62 -16.70
C PHE A 24 -16.29 -15.74 -16.93
N PRO A 25 -16.67 -16.06 -18.18
CA PRO A 25 -17.42 -17.28 -18.45
C PRO A 25 -16.57 -18.50 -18.08
N GLN A 26 -17.22 -19.54 -17.55
CA GLN A 26 -16.59 -20.80 -17.20
C GLN A 26 -17.17 -21.89 -18.10
N TYR A 27 -16.29 -22.61 -18.79
CA TYR A 27 -16.66 -23.64 -19.74
C TYR A 27 -16.15 -25.00 -19.27
N GLU A 28 -16.94 -26.03 -19.52
CA GLU A 28 -16.55 -27.43 -19.43
C GLU A 28 -16.42 -27.98 -20.84
N TYR A 29 -15.39 -28.79 -21.08
CA TYR A 29 -15.20 -29.48 -22.36
C TYR A 29 -15.64 -30.92 -22.19
N ARG A 30 -16.73 -31.30 -22.87
CA ARG A 30 -17.25 -32.66 -22.86
C ARG A 30 -16.89 -33.36 -24.16
N GLU A 31 -16.28 -34.53 -24.06
CA GLU A 31 -16.09 -35.39 -25.23
C GLU A 31 -17.40 -36.10 -25.56
N GLU A 32 -17.88 -35.90 -26.78
CA GLU A 32 -19.04 -36.58 -27.34
C GLU A 32 -18.58 -37.40 -28.57
N LEU A 33 -19.04 -38.65 -28.65
CA LEU A 33 -18.83 -39.51 -29.81
C LEU A 33 -19.99 -39.31 -30.78
N GLU A 34 -19.73 -38.60 -31.87
CA GLU A 34 -20.72 -38.32 -32.90
C GLU A 34 -20.28 -39.04 -34.19
N ALA A 35 -21.07 -40.02 -34.64
CA ALA A 35 -20.78 -40.84 -35.82
C ALA A 35 -19.38 -41.52 -35.81
N GLY A 36 -18.92 -41.96 -34.64
CA GLY A 36 -17.61 -42.63 -34.49
C GLY A 36 -16.41 -41.67 -34.40
N ILE A 37 -16.64 -40.35 -34.46
CA ILE A 37 -15.61 -39.33 -34.32
C ILE A 37 -15.72 -38.71 -32.92
N ARG A 38 -14.61 -38.67 -32.17
CA ARG A 38 -14.55 -37.95 -30.88
C ARG A 38 -14.53 -36.46 -31.16
N ARG A 39 -15.53 -35.73 -30.69
CA ARG A 39 -15.59 -34.27 -30.74
C ARG A 39 -15.59 -33.71 -29.31
N SER A 40 -14.79 -32.68 -29.07
CA SER A 40 -14.82 -31.93 -27.82
C SER A 40 -15.80 -30.77 -27.97
N LYS A 41 -16.87 -30.77 -27.17
CA LYS A 41 -17.89 -29.73 -27.17
C LYS A 41 -17.67 -28.82 -25.96
N GLN A 42 -17.55 -27.53 -26.21
CA GLN A 42 -17.46 -26.51 -25.18
C GLN A 42 -18.86 -26.17 -24.66
N ILE A 43 -19.11 -26.38 -23.37
CA ILE A 43 -20.39 -26.12 -22.71
C ILE A 43 -20.16 -25.04 -21.67
N LEU A 44 -20.91 -23.93 -21.75
CA LEU A 44 -20.88 -22.90 -20.71
C LEU A 44 -21.54 -23.44 -19.45
N VAL A 45 -20.80 -23.50 -18.35
CA VAL A 45 -21.28 -24.04 -17.06
C VAL A 45 -21.53 -22.97 -16.01
N GLY A 46 -21.08 -21.73 -16.25
CA GLY A 46 -21.39 -20.61 -15.37
C GLY A 46 -20.48 -19.41 -15.60
N TYR A 47 -20.43 -18.54 -14.60
CA TYR A 47 -19.57 -17.36 -14.60
C TYR A 47 -18.82 -17.28 -13.27
N ARG A 48 -17.56 -16.84 -13.35
CA ARG A 48 -16.74 -16.48 -12.19
C ARG A 48 -16.61 -14.97 -12.16
N VAL A 49 -17.01 -14.36 -11.05
CA VAL A 49 -16.83 -12.93 -10.83
C VAL A 49 -15.61 -12.72 -9.94
N ASN A 50 -14.73 -11.81 -10.34
CA ASN A 50 -13.67 -11.29 -9.49
C ASN A 50 -13.95 -9.81 -9.19
N ASN A 51 -14.10 -9.48 -7.91
CA ASN A 51 -14.30 -8.12 -7.43
C ASN A 51 -13.19 -7.80 -6.42
N SER A 52 -12.36 -6.82 -6.76
CA SER A 52 -11.31 -6.33 -5.88
C SER A 52 -11.71 -4.96 -5.35
N ALA A 53 -11.55 -4.76 -4.05
CA ALA A 53 -11.71 -3.48 -3.39
C ALA A 53 -10.45 -3.12 -2.60
N SER A 54 -10.21 -1.83 -2.46
CA SER A 54 -9.28 -1.25 -1.51
C SER A 54 -10.09 -0.72 -0.33
N ILE A 55 -9.65 -1.08 0.88
CA ILE A 55 -10.29 -0.70 2.13
C ILE A 55 -9.27 0.11 2.92
N LYS A 56 -9.64 1.32 3.35
CA LYS A 56 -8.85 2.13 4.27
C LYS A 56 -9.35 1.89 5.70
N ILE A 57 -8.44 1.47 6.57
CA ILE A 57 -8.70 1.32 8.00
C ILE A 57 -7.85 2.37 8.73
N ARG A 58 -8.47 3.17 9.59
CA ARG A 58 -7.83 4.30 10.29
C ARG A 58 -7.41 3.94 11.71
N ASP A 59 -8.20 3.11 12.37
CA ASP A 59 -7.91 2.59 13.69
C ASP A 59 -7.01 1.35 13.56
N MET A 60 -5.72 1.52 13.86
CA MET A 60 -4.73 0.45 13.76
C MET A 60 -5.01 -0.71 14.72
N ASP A 61 -5.61 -0.44 15.88
CA ASP A 61 -5.86 -1.48 16.91
C ASP A 61 -6.97 -2.43 16.45
N SER A 62 -7.86 -1.94 15.57
CA SER A 62 -8.98 -2.71 15.02
C SER A 62 -8.63 -3.56 13.79
N VAL A 63 -7.47 -3.35 13.15
CA VAL A 63 -7.14 -3.94 11.85
C VAL A 63 -7.20 -5.47 11.85
N GLY A 64 -6.62 -6.12 12.88
CA GLY A 64 -6.63 -7.59 12.99
C GLY A 64 -8.04 -8.16 13.05
N GLN A 65 -8.88 -7.57 13.90
CA GLN A 65 -10.28 -7.99 14.05
C GLN A 65 -11.08 -7.77 12.76
N ILE A 66 -10.91 -6.61 12.10
CA ILE A 66 -11.60 -6.30 10.85
C ILE A 66 -11.25 -7.33 9.76
N ILE A 67 -9.99 -7.73 9.66
CA ILE A 67 -9.57 -8.73 8.67
C ILE A 67 -10.21 -10.09 8.97
N ASP A 68 -10.24 -10.51 10.23
CA ASP A 68 -10.90 -11.76 10.62
C ASP A 68 -12.39 -11.75 10.33
N ASP A 69 -13.07 -10.64 10.64
CA ASP A 69 -14.51 -10.49 10.38
C ASP A 69 -14.81 -10.53 8.88
N VAL A 70 -13.97 -9.88 8.06
CA VAL A 70 -14.10 -9.89 6.58
C VAL A 70 -13.84 -11.28 6.01
N VAL A 71 -12.79 -11.97 6.45
CA VAL A 71 -12.46 -13.32 6.00
C VAL A 71 -13.55 -14.30 6.43
N THR A 72 -14.06 -14.19 7.65
CA THR A 72 -15.16 -15.01 8.17
C THR A 72 -16.45 -14.76 7.39
N ALA A 73 -16.81 -13.50 7.15
CA ALA A 73 -18.01 -13.13 6.42
C ALA A 73 -17.94 -13.50 4.93
N GLY A 74 -16.74 -13.52 4.36
CA GLY A 74 -16.48 -13.78 2.95
C GLY A 74 -16.13 -15.23 2.61
N GLY A 75 -15.81 -16.04 3.62
CA GLY A 75 -15.49 -17.47 3.50
C GLY A 75 -14.37 -17.80 2.51
N ASP A 76 -14.42 -19.00 1.95
CA ASP A 76 -13.38 -19.57 1.08
C ASP A 76 -13.13 -18.79 -0.22
N SER A 77 -14.01 -17.85 -0.58
CA SER A 77 -13.89 -17.01 -1.79
C SER A 77 -13.13 -15.70 -1.55
N THR A 78 -12.79 -15.39 -0.30
CA THR A 78 -12.18 -14.10 0.05
C THR A 78 -10.68 -14.20 0.14
N ARG A 79 -9.98 -13.22 -0.43
CA ARG A 79 -8.51 -13.15 -0.42
C ARG A 79 -8.09 -11.75 -0.02
N VAL A 80 -7.20 -11.66 0.98
CA VAL A 80 -6.51 -10.42 1.34
C VAL A 80 -5.17 -10.41 0.62
N ASN A 81 -5.08 -9.64 -0.47
CA ASN A 81 -3.94 -9.73 -1.38
C ASN A 81 -2.71 -8.94 -0.89
N ASN A 82 -2.92 -7.79 -0.24
CA ASN A 82 -1.86 -6.92 0.23
C ASN A 82 -2.36 -6.04 1.37
N ILE A 83 -1.50 -5.80 2.36
CA ILE A 83 -1.70 -4.80 3.41
C ILE A 83 -0.63 -3.72 3.21
N ARG A 84 -1.03 -2.44 3.25
CA ARG A 84 -0.12 -1.30 3.14
C ARG A 84 -0.45 -0.30 4.24
N PHE A 85 0.58 0.09 4.98
CA PHE A 85 0.50 1.18 5.94
C PHE A 85 0.85 2.50 5.27
N THR A 86 0.12 3.55 5.62
CA THR A 86 0.35 4.89 5.10
C THR A 86 -0.12 5.90 6.15
N LEU A 87 0.31 7.14 5.98
CA LEU A 87 -0.25 8.28 6.68
C LEU A 87 -1.57 8.69 6.01
N ASP A 88 -2.57 9.02 6.81
CA ASP A 88 -3.86 9.47 6.27
C ASP A 88 -3.79 10.90 5.72
N ASP A 89 -3.16 11.82 6.46
CA ASP A 89 -2.83 13.15 5.97
C ASP A 89 -1.34 13.47 6.20
N PRO A 90 -0.49 13.37 5.16
CA PRO A 90 0.92 13.72 5.25
C PRO A 90 1.18 15.23 5.16
N LYS A 91 0.19 16.05 4.77
CA LYS A 91 0.38 17.49 4.52
C LYS A 91 1.02 18.27 5.67
N PRO A 92 0.61 18.11 6.95
CA PRO A 92 1.26 18.85 8.04
C PRO A 92 2.74 18.49 8.20
N LEU A 93 3.08 17.21 7.98
CA LEU A 93 4.46 16.74 8.04
C LEU A 93 5.28 17.21 6.83
N MET A 94 4.67 17.35 5.67
CA MET A 94 5.33 17.88 4.47
C MET A 94 5.84 19.32 4.65
N THR A 95 5.11 20.17 5.37
CA THR A 95 5.57 21.53 5.66
C THR A 95 6.84 21.51 6.52
N GLN A 96 6.82 20.72 7.60
CA GLN A 96 7.97 20.58 8.49
C GLN A 96 9.19 19.99 7.75
N LEU A 97 8.98 18.97 6.92
CA LEU A 97 10.05 18.39 6.11
C LEU A 97 10.63 19.38 5.10
N ARG A 98 9.81 20.25 4.51
CA ARG A 98 10.29 21.28 3.58
C ARG A 98 11.13 22.33 4.29
N GLU A 99 10.73 22.77 5.47
CA GLU A 99 11.52 23.67 6.30
C GLU A 99 12.88 23.06 6.64
N GLN A 100 12.89 21.81 7.09
CA GLN A 100 14.12 21.09 7.42
C GLN A 100 15.03 20.87 6.19
N ALA A 101 14.46 20.48 5.05
CA ALA A 101 15.22 20.24 3.82
C ALA A 101 15.84 21.53 3.27
N VAL A 102 15.13 22.66 3.33
CA VAL A 102 15.67 23.97 2.92
C VAL A 102 16.75 24.44 3.89
N ALA A 103 16.56 24.26 5.20
CA ALA A 103 17.57 24.59 6.20
C ALA A 103 18.86 23.78 6.01
N ASP A 104 18.75 22.47 5.75
CA ASP A 104 19.87 21.59 5.43
C ASP A 104 20.59 22.02 4.13
N ALA A 105 19.83 22.36 3.08
CA ALA A 105 20.39 22.85 1.83
C ALA A 105 21.18 24.17 2.01
N LEU A 106 20.66 25.11 2.81
CA LEU A 106 21.34 26.35 3.17
C LEU A 106 22.62 26.10 3.97
N ALA A 107 22.56 25.25 4.99
CA ALA A 107 23.72 24.90 5.81
C ALA A 107 24.84 24.27 4.98
N LYS A 108 24.50 23.33 4.09
CA LYS A 108 25.46 22.71 3.15
C LYS A 108 26.03 23.72 2.17
N ALA A 109 25.21 24.62 1.61
CA ALA A 109 25.67 25.65 0.70
C ALA A 109 26.66 26.61 1.38
N GLN A 110 26.40 27.00 2.64
CA GLN A 110 27.33 27.82 3.42
C GLN A 110 28.67 27.11 3.66
N GLN A 111 28.63 25.83 4.05
CA GLN A 111 29.85 25.04 4.24
C GLN A 111 30.69 24.95 2.95
N PHE A 112 30.05 24.76 1.80
CA PHE A 112 30.76 24.76 0.52
C PHE A 112 31.35 26.12 0.15
N ALA A 113 30.64 27.21 0.45
CA ALA A 113 31.15 28.56 0.23
C ALA A 113 32.41 28.81 1.08
N ASP A 114 32.37 28.48 2.38
CA ASP A 114 33.49 28.63 3.31
C ASP A 114 34.71 27.80 2.87
N LEU A 115 34.49 26.56 2.43
CA LEU A 115 35.56 25.65 1.97
C LEU A 115 36.21 26.09 0.65
N THR A 116 35.48 26.85 -0.18
CA THR A 116 35.97 27.31 -1.49
C THR A 116 36.45 28.76 -1.48
N GLY A 117 36.33 29.45 -0.34
CA GLY A 117 36.77 30.84 -0.17
C GLY A 117 35.89 31.85 -0.91
N VAL A 118 34.64 31.51 -1.21
CA VAL A 118 33.65 32.41 -1.82
C VAL A 118 32.55 32.75 -0.83
N GLY A 119 31.86 33.87 -1.02
CA GLY A 119 30.65 34.19 -0.27
C GLY A 119 29.44 33.42 -0.79
N LEU A 120 28.53 33.04 0.11
CA LEU A 120 27.23 32.49 -0.28
C LEU A 120 26.31 33.62 -0.76
N GLY A 121 25.91 33.58 -2.02
CA GLY A 121 24.99 34.53 -2.64
C GLY A 121 23.52 34.13 -2.51
N ARG A 122 22.64 34.90 -3.18
CA ARG A 122 21.19 34.67 -3.15
C ARG A 122 20.79 33.32 -3.77
N LEU A 123 19.67 32.76 -3.30
CA LEU A 123 19.02 31.62 -3.94
C LEU A 123 18.61 31.98 -5.38
N VAL A 124 19.02 31.16 -6.34
CA VAL A 124 18.74 31.33 -7.77
C VAL A 124 17.68 30.35 -8.25
N PHE A 125 17.69 29.13 -7.69
CA PHE A 125 16.77 28.07 -8.08
C PHE A 125 16.49 27.18 -6.88
N VAL A 126 15.25 26.74 -6.74
CA VAL A 126 14.85 25.69 -5.81
C VAL A 126 13.84 24.78 -6.51
N SER A 127 14.03 23.48 -6.36
CA SER A 127 13.13 22.46 -6.86
C SER A 127 12.94 21.39 -5.79
N GLU A 128 11.69 21.03 -5.57
CA GLU A 128 11.33 19.88 -4.76
C GLU A 128 11.33 18.64 -5.66
N GLY A 129 12.20 17.69 -5.35
CA GLY A 129 12.09 16.35 -5.92
C GLY A 129 10.81 15.71 -5.39
N GLY A 130 10.10 14.93 -6.21
CA GLY A 130 8.81 14.36 -5.85
C GLY A 130 8.82 13.73 -4.44
N ALA A 131 7.88 14.15 -3.60
CA ALA A 131 7.71 13.64 -2.24
C ALA A 131 7.67 12.10 -2.29
N THR A 132 8.54 11.45 -1.52
CA THR A 132 8.57 9.98 -1.51
C THR A 132 7.33 9.50 -0.76
N ILE A 133 6.60 8.56 -1.37
CA ILE A 133 5.48 7.86 -0.72
C ILE A 133 6.02 7.28 0.60
N PRO A 134 5.32 7.45 1.75
CA PRO A 134 5.76 6.89 3.02
C PRO A 134 6.10 5.41 2.82
N ASN A 135 7.36 5.06 3.06
CA ASN A 135 7.82 3.68 2.95
C ASN A 135 7.95 3.09 4.34
N ILE A 136 7.46 1.86 4.48
CA ILE A 136 7.70 1.07 5.68
C ILE A 136 9.21 0.88 5.77
N LYS A 137 9.79 1.26 6.90
CA LYS A 137 11.20 1.01 7.19
C LYS A 137 11.38 -0.50 7.27
N GLY A 138 11.99 -1.07 6.23
CA GLY A 138 12.27 -2.50 6.19
C GLY A 138 13.21 -2.86 7.33
N PHE A 139 12.82 -3.83 8.16
CA PHE A 139 13.79 -4.52 8.99
C PHE A 139 14.77 -5.21 8.03
N ASN A 140 16.02 -4.73 7.97
CA ASN A 140 17.12 -5.54 7.46
C ASN A 140 17.43 -6.64 8.48
N ASP A 141 16.46 -7.50 8.76
CA ASP A 141 16.66 -8.70 9.56
C ASP A 141 16.75 -9.89 8.61
N GLN A 142 17.99 -10.22 8.27
CA GLN A 142 18.32 -11.60 8.00
C GLN A 142 17.88 -12.41 9.23
N ARG A 143 16.95 -13.35 8.98
CA ARG A 143 16.46 -14.44 9.85
C ARG A 143 15.12 -14.15 10.54
N ILE A 144 14.07 -14.78 10.03
CA ILE A 144 13.00 -15.28 10.88
C ILE A 144 12.96 -16.80 10.74
N ALA A 145 13.23 -17.46 11.86
CA ALA A 145 12.98 -18.87 12.08
C ALA A 145 11.46 -19.09 12.13
N PHE A 146 10.97 -20.04 11.33
CA PHE A 146 9.62 -20.56 11.45
C PHE A 146 9.51 -21.30 12.79
N ALA A 147 8.65 -20.82 13.67
CA ALA A 147 8.13 -21.60 14.79
C ALA A 147 6.61 -21.70 14.63
N GLU A 148 6.14 -22.95 14.55
CA GLU A 148 4.75 -23.36 14.63
C GLU A 148 4.02 -22.71 15.83
N ILE A 149 2.71 -22.50 15.70
CA ILE A 149 1.69 -23.11 16.57
C ILE A 149 0.31 -22.88 15.95
N ALA A 150 -0.44 -23.98 15.79
CA ALA A 150 -1.89 -23.99 15.61
C ALA A 150 -2.55 -24.34 16.95
N LEU A 151 -3.55 -23.54 17.35
CA LEU A 151 -4.79 -23.87 18.08
C LEU A 151 -5.28 -22.60 18.80
N SER A 152 -6.44 -22.07 18.36
CA SER A 152 -6.97 -20.75 18.72
C SER A 152 -5.99 -19.64 18.33
N ALA A 153 -5.96 -19.29 17.04
CA ALA A 153 -5.22 -18.11 16.62
C ALA A 153 -5.91 -16.88 17.24
N PRO A 154 -5.23 -16.11 18.13
CA PRO A 154 -5.67 -14.75 18.37
C PRO A 154 -5.73 -14.02 17.03
N ALA A 155 -6.61 -13.02 16.92
CA ALA A 155 -6.72 -12.26 15.69
C ALA A 155 -5.33 -11.87 15.17
N PRO A 156 -5.05 -12.00 13.86
CA PRO A 156 -3.73 -11.78 13.33
C PRO A 156 -3.23 -10.41 13.78
N SER A 157 -2.17 -10.39 14.57
CA SER A 157 -1.56 -9.13 15.02
C SER A 157 -0.84 -8.51 13.84
N ILE A 158 -1.36 -7.39 13.34
CA ILE A 158 -0.84 -6.69 12.18
C ILE A 158 -0.03 -5.50 12.66
N SER A 159 1.29 -5.60 12.54
CA SER A 159 2.23 -4.57 13.00
C SER A 159 2.59 -3.62 11.86
N GLY A 160 2.36 -2.31 12.07
CA GLY A 160 2.62 -1.26 11.08
C GLY A 160 4.08 -0.87 10.86
N GLY A 161 4.96 -1.23 11.80
CA GLY A 161 6.36 -0.79 11.79
C GLY A 161 6.50 0.73 11.92
N GLU A 162 7.69 1.23 11.60
CA GLU A 162 7.97 2.67 11.51
C GLU A 162 7.85 3.12 10.03
N LEU A 163 7.23 4.28 9.80
CA LEU A 163 7.15 4.90 8.48
C LEU A 163 8.17 6.02 8.40
N ASP A 164 9.11 5.90 7.46
CA ASP A 164 10.04 7.00 7.16
C ASP A 164 9.44 7.87 6.04
N LEU A 165 9.52 9.19 6.23
CA LEU A 165 9.03 10.16 5.28
C LEU A 165 10.19 11.03 4.81
N THR A 166 10.58 10.90 3.55
CA THR A 166 11.75 11.59 2.99
C THR A 166 11.33 12.64 1.97
N LEU A 167 11.92 13.83 2.09
CA LEU A 167 11.78 14.93 1.13
C LEU A 167 13.16 15.34 0.64
N ASN A 168 13.32 15.47 -0.68
CA ASN A 168 14.55 15.94 -1.30
C ASN A 168 14.33 17.31 -1.95
N VAL A 169 15.22 18.25 -1.65
CA VAL A 169 15.22 19.59 -2.24
C VAL A 169 16.54 19.82 -2.96
N GLN A 170 16.46 20.28 -4.21
CA GLN A 170 17.60 20.77 -4.97
C GLN A 170 17.56 22.30 -4.95
N ALA A 171 18.62 22.92 -4.46
CA ALA A 171 18.77 24.37 -4.45
C ALA A 171 20.08 24.78 -5.14
N VAL A 172 20.05 25.90 -5.85
CA VAL A 172 21.23 26.53 -6.47
C VAL A 172 21.35 27.95 -5.94
N PHE A 173 22.53 28.27 -5.41
CA PHE A 173 22.86 29.59 -4.87
C PHE A 173 23.91 30.26 -5.77
N ALA A 174 23.84 31.58 -5.86
CA ALA A 174 24.92 32.36 -6.45
C ALA A 174 26.15 32.34 -5.53
N ILE A 175 27.32 32.66 -6.08
CA ILE A 175 28.55 32.92 -5.31
C ILE A 175 28.83 34.44 -5.28
N GLN A 176 29.53 34.91 -4.26
CA GLN A 176 29.95 36.31 -4.08
C GLN A 176 31.46 36.43 -3.86
#